data_AF-A0A7X1KD96-F1
#
_entry.id   AF-A0A7X1KD96-F1
#
_cell.length_a   1.000
_cell.length_b   1.000
_cell.length_c   1.000
_cell.angle_alpha   90.00
_cell.angle_beta   90.00
_cell.angle_gamma   90.00
#
_symmetry.space_group_name_H-M   'P 1'
#
loop_
_entity.id
_entity.type
_entity.pdbx_description
1 polymer ?
#
loop_
_entity_poly.entity_id
_entity_poly.type
_entity_poly.pdbx_seq_one_letter_code
_entity_poly.pdbx_strand_id
1 'polypeptide(L)'
;MILSRKQMASSFRTMSWAIAIAAGGGASPALADYIGPSYLEVPGVRGNASAAPFRGWFRAEAHYWTKRPARTMIRGISGKESGLIFTYSNAPREGASVLSLSLDKRSPALTGLMALCRAGSKVQQLQFAELSEFARHPQEHGPRPADVPEHYRYTLKDATLSCPEVPSAPEQAITIAFKSIEWINFHVQPPNPRPLTAQPAELRRGAKSGTNRSFVLSWFAPIADAAENQCPQMNRKPTQDEYFALMPPERAAQQRAALAVGGGANTVVLPYRGPDEMNVILLPGIVADPGFETPRSEVVRGFDLDGKGGSAMHPDFVTPDGRKGIDNQLFALLGCIEGWRRRGFLPMIGNELRRAGGLSILVDISGIDDPRNDNEVFVTLLYSADPMKRDGSSKIVLPDYTFRPNPNPEFSQDFARFKGKLVDGVIMTDSLPLVTMHEGPASTWSLFNARMRIELLDDGTMKATLGGYRDWRQLLAMAFFQASDYENTIGFNAPSMYNAARRAADGLPDPETGTLNGLSAAYEMEGVPAFIPPEASARLARGGRIGVDRQKR
;
A
#
# COMPACT_ATOMS: atom_id res chain seq x y z
N MET A 1 49.04 25.28 -3.76
CA MET A 1 48.65 25.16 -2.35
C MET A 1 47.75 23.94 -2.20
N ILE A 2 48.27 22.90 -1.55
CA ILE A 2 47.59 21.64 -1.30
C ILE A 2 46.67 21.86 -0.09
N LEU A 3 45.36 21.80 -0.29
CA LEU A 3 44.37 21.79 0.79
C LEU A 3 43.83 20.37 0.99
N SER A 4 43.85 19.97 2.25
CA SER A 4 43.67 18.61 2.76
C SER A 4 42.27 18.04 2.54
N ARG A 5 42.20 16.72 2.28
CA ARG A 5 40.99 15.87 2.18
C ARG A 5 39.99 15.99 3.33
N LYS A 6 40.31 16.69 4.43
CA LYS A 6 39.42 16.87 5.59
C LYS A 6 38.42 18.04 5.48
N GLN A 7 38.58 18.99 4.56
CA GLN A 7 37.64 20.13 4.43
C GLN A 7 36.49 19.90 3.44
N MET A 8 36.58 18.87 2.58
CA MET A 8 35.48 18.52 1.65
C MET A 8 34.40 17.65 2.31
N ALA A 9 34.65 17.13 3.52
CA ALA A 9 33.78 16.20 4.22
C ALA A 9 32.73 16.87 5.16
N SER A 10 32.76 18.20 5.35
CA SER A 10 31.87 18.87 6.32
C SER A 10 30.63 19.53 5.72
N SER A 11 30.43 19.50 4.40
CA SER A 11 29.31 20.21 3.74
C SER A 11 28.11 19.32 3.38
N PHE A 12 28.14 18.03 3.72
CA PHE A 12 27.08 17.06 3.37
C PHE A 12 26.35 16.45 4.57
N ARG A 13 26.49 17.01 5.79
CA ARG A 13 25.98 16.38 7.02
C ARG A 13 24.86 17.12 7.77
N THR A 14 24.26 18.15 7.19
CA THR A 14 23.16 18.90 7.82
C THR A 14 21.98 19.06 6.87
N MET A 15 21.27 17.95 6.63
CA MET A 15 19.84 17.97 6.30
C MET A 15 19.17 16.79 7.00
N SER A 16 19.47 16.66 8.30
CA SER A 16 18.70 15.82 9.20
C SER A 16 17.46 16.61 9.61
N TRP A 17 16.32 16.34 8.97
CA TRP A 17 15.02 16.72 9.51
C TRP A 17 14.81 15.95 10.82
N ALA A 18 15.18 16.56 11.94
CA ALA A 18 14.77 16.15 13.27
C ALA A 18 13.59 17.04 13.68
N ILE A 19 12.38 16.52 13.50
CA ILE A 19 11.20 17.08 14.17
C ILE A 19 11.34 16.67 15.64
N ALA A 20 11.75 17.62 16.47
CA ALA A 20 11.76 17.47 17.91
C ALA A 20 10.30 17.47 18.40
N ILE A 21 9.80 16.30 18.79
CA ILE A 21 8.54 16.15 19.51
C ILE A 21 8.79 16.65 20.93
N ALA A 22 8.31 17.86 21.23
CA ALA A 22 8.28 18.37 22.59
C ALA A 22 7.24 17.59 23.41
N ALA A 23 7.62 17.26 24.64
CA ALA A 23 6.91 16.38 25.54
C ALA A 23 5.50 16.89 25.92
N GLY A 24 4.51 16.08 25.56
CA GLY A 24 3.15 16.05 26.09
C GLY A 24 2.57 14.72 25.62
N GLY A 25 1.97 13.93 26.51
CA GLY A 25 1.63 12.50 26.29
C GLY A 25 0.55 12.19 25.24
N GLY A 26 0.64 12.76 24.04
CA GLY A 26 -0.13 12.35 22.87
C GLY A 26 0.71 11.38 22.03
N ALA A 27 0.26 10.13 21.92
CA ALA A 27 0.79 9.19 20.95
C ALA A 27 0.70 9.82 19.54
N SER A 28 1.78 9.80 18.77
CA SER A 28 1.73 10.18 17.36
C SER A 28 0.60 9.38 16.67
N PRO A 29 -0.39 10.06 16.07
CA PRO A 29 -1.64 9.41 15.66
C PRO A 29 -1.51 8.47 14.45
N ALA A 30 -0.34 8.41 13.79
CA ALA A 30 -0.24 7.90 12.42
C ALA A 30 0.38 6.49 12.25
N LEU A 31 0.84 5.79 13.29
CA LEU A 31 1.69 4.60 13.06
C LEU A 31 1.01 3.24 13.30
N ALA A 32 -0.29 3.10 13.01
CA ALA A 32 -0.96 1.81 13.08
C ALA A 32 -2.26 1.81 12.26
N ASP A 33 -2.30 1.08 11.16
CA ASP A 33 -3.49 0.93 10.32
C ASP A 33 -3.88 -0.54 10.25
N TYR A 34 -5.15 -0.83 10.48
CA TYR A 34 -5.73 -2.12 10.16
C TYR A 34 -7.02 -1.87 9.39
N ILE A 35 -6.96 -2.04 8.07
CA ILE A 35 -8.11 -1.99 7.19
C ILE A 35 -8.26 -3.38 6.57
N GLY A 36 -9.38 -4.03 6.87
CA GLY A 36 -9.68 -5.38 6.45
C GLY A 36 -10.44 -6.17 7.51
N PRO A 37 -10.78 -7.43 7.22
CA PRO A 37 -11.63 -8.22 8.09
C PRO A 37 -10.92 -8.53 9.41
N SER A 38 -11.60 -8.26 10.52
CA SER A 38 -11.33 -8.85 11.83
C SER A 38 -12.63 -9.40 12.41
N TYR A 39 -12.55 -10.27 13.42
CA TYR A 39 -13.70 -11.02 13.90
C TYR A 39 -13.90 -10.85 15.41
N LEU A 40 -15.14 -10.63 15.82
CA LEU A 40 -15.54 -10.43 17.21
C LEU A 40 -16.64 -11.43 17.60
N GLU A 41 -16.40 -12.20 18.65
CA GLU A 41 -17.41 -13.04 19.30
C GLU A 41 -17.90 -12.37 20.57
N VAL A 42 -19.22 -12.17 20.67
CA VAL A 42 -19.85 -11.65 21.89
C VAL A 42 -20.81 -12.72 22.43
N PRO A 43 -20.61 -13.23 23.66
CA PRO A 43 -21.50 -14.26 24.20
C PRO A 43 -22.96 -13.81 24.22
N GLY A 44 -23.84 -14.71 23.79
CA GLY A 44 -25.29 -14.45 23.73
C GLY A 44 -25.74 -13.61 22.54
N VAL A 45 -24.84 -13.11 21.70
CA VAL A 45 -25.18 -12.34 20.50
C VAL A 45 -24.53 -12.97 19.27
N ARG A 46 -25.34 -13.40 18.31
CA ARG A 46 -24.86 -14.08 17.10
C ARG A 46 -24.51 -13.07 16.00
N GLY A 47 -23.29 -13.16 15.49
CA GLY A 47 -22.83 -12.47 14.29
C GLY A 47 -23.21 -13.19 12.99
N ASN A 48 -22.79 -12.64 11.84
CA ASN A 48 -23.13 -13.17 10.51
C ASN A 48 -21.91 -13.57 9.65
N ALA A 49 -20.70 -13.60 10.20
CA ALA A 49 -19.53 -14.06 9.48
C ALA A 49 -19.71 -15.50 8.98
N SER A 50 -19.31 -15.76 7.74
CA SER A 50 -19.38 -17.10 7.11
C SER A 50 -18.02 -17.77 6.95
N ALA A 51 -16.93 -16.99 7.08
CA ALA A 51 -15.57 -17.48 7.03
C ALA A 51 -15.30 -18.46 8.19
N ALA A 52 -14.72 -19.61 7.88
CA ALA A 52 -14.18 -20.49 8.92
C ALA A 52 -12.81 -19.95 9.39
N PRO A 53 -12.45 -20.08 10.68
CA PRO A 53 -13.21 -20.69 11.77
C PRO A 53 -14.24 -19.77 12.46
N PHE A 54 -14.44 -18.53 11.99
CA PHE A 54 -15.21 -17.48 12.67
C PHE A 54 -16.71 -17.46 12.33
N ARG A 55 -17.28 -18.61 11.98
CA ARG A 55 -18.70 -18.69 11.59
C ARG A 55 -19.59 -18.22 12.73
N GLY A 56 -20.48 -17.26 12.45
CA GLY A 56 -21.38 -16.68 13.44
C GLY A 56 -20.74 -15.63 14.36
N TRP A 57 -19.50 -15.20 14.09
CA TRP A 57 -18.89 -14.03 14.71
C TRP A 57 -19.28 -12.75 13.95
N PHE A 58 -19.06 -11.59 14.55
CA PHE A 58 -19.17 -10.31 13.87
C PHE A 58 -17.92 -10.05 13.04
N ARG A 59 -18.09 -9.64 11.78
CA ARG A 59 -16.99 -9.17 10.93
C ARG A 59 -16.88 -7.65 11.04
N ALA A 60 -15.71 -7.16 11.39
CA ALA A 60 -15.36 -5.75 11.38
C ALA A 60 -14.54 -5.40 10.12
N GLU A 61 -14.66 -4.16 9.63
CA GLU A 61 -14.02 -3.66 8.41
C GLU A 61 -12.66 -3.00 8.67
N ALA A 62 -12.48 -2.48 9.89
CA ALA A 62 -11.25 -1.88 10.39
C ALA A 62 -11.27 -1.87 11.92
N HIS A 63 -10.09 -1.83 12.54
CA HIS A 63 -9.96 -1.71 13.98
C HIS A 63 -8.65 -1.00 14.39
N TYR A 64 -8.59 -0.52 15.63
CA TYR A 64 -7.33 -0.13 16.25
C TYR A 64 -7.37 -0.29 17.78
N TRP A 65 -6.18 -0.42 18.36
CA TRP A 65 -5.96 -0.48 19.81
C TRP A 65 -5.54 0.90 20.35
N THR A 66 -6.21 1.39 21.39
CA THR A 66 -5.93 2.73 21.96
C THR A 66 -4.61 2.77 22.72
N LYS A 67 -4.33 1.76 23.57
CA LYS A 67 -2.98 1.54 24.10
C LYS A 67 -2.26 0.57 23.17
N ARG A 68 -1.17 1.04 22.57
CA ARG A 68 -0.37 0.26 21.61
C ARG A 68 1.12 0.58 21.78
N PRO A 69 2.01 -0.38 21.49
CA PRO A 69 3.43 -0.07 21.31
C PRO A 69 3.58 0.98 20.20
N ALA A 70 4.51 1.93 20.37
CA ALA A 70 4.87 2.81 19.26
C ALA A 70 5.50 1.98 18.15
N ARG A 71 5.00 2.09 16.91
CA ARG A 71 5.72 1.57 15.75
C ARG A 71 6.78 2.58 15.35
N THR A 72 7.98 2.12 15.08
CA THR A 72 9.02 2.95 14.46
C THR A 72 8.95 2.76 12.96
N MET A 73 8.99 3.86 12.22
CA MET A 73 9.11 3.81 10.76
C MET A 73 10.32 2.95 10.37
N ILE A 74 10.10 2.03 9.44
CA ILE A 74 11.17 1.20 8.91
C ILE A 74 11.95 2.07 7.92
N ARG A 75 13.09 2.61 8.37
CA ARG A 75 13.95 3.46 7.54
C ARG A 75 14.66 2.60 6.49
N GLY A 76 14.63 3.11 5.25
CA GLY A 76 15.04 2.44 4.02
C GLY A 76 16.29 1.57 4.11
N ILE A 77 16.19 0.45 3.40
CA ILE A 77 17.20 -0.58 3.23
C ILE A 77 18.41 0.03 2.50
N SER A 78 19.59 0.03 3.13
CA SER A 78 20.83 0.51 2.51
C SER A 78 21.39 -0.45 1.45
N GLY A 79 20.73 -1.59 1.24
CA GLY A 79 21.12 -2.65 0.31
C GLY A 79 22.26 -3.55 0.80
N LYS A 80 22.85 -3.29 1.98
CA LYS A 80 24.02 -4.03 2.48
C LYS A 80 23.70 -5.31 3.28
N GLU A 81 22.54 -5.36 3.94
CA GLU A 81 22.02 -6.52 4.67
C GLU A 81 20.49 -6.60 4.43
N SER A 82 19.90 -7.79 4.51
CA SER A 82 18.44 -7.97 4.39
C SER A 82 17.74 -7.28 5.57
N GLY A 83 16.96 -6.24 5.29
CA GLY A 83 16.13 -5.50 6.25
C GLY A 83 14.77 -6.16 6.51
N LEU A 84 14.49 -7.30 5.88
CA LEU A 84 13.21 -7.98 6.00
C LEU A 84 12.89 -8.37 7.43
N ILE A 85 11.76 -7.88 7.88
CA ILE A 85 11.21 -8.18 9.18
C ILE A 85 9.71 -8.46 9.07
N PHE A 86 9.23 -9.22 10.05
CA PHE A 86 7.82 -9.38 10.31
C PHE A 86 7.53 -8.84 11.71
N THR A 87 6.78 -7.75 11.78
CA THR A 87 6.20 -7.28 13.04
C THR A 87 4.90 -8.01 13.30
N TYR A 88 4.68 -8.30 14.58
CA TYR A 88 3.45 -8.91 15.05
C TYR A 88 2.37 -7.84 15.26
N SER A 89 1.19 -8.30 15.69
CA SER A 89 0.08 -7.45 16.11
C SER A 89 0.47 -6.37 17.12
N ASN A 90 -0.20 -5.21 17.01
CA ASN A 90 -0.13 -4.10 17.95
C ASN A 90 -1.06 -4.26 19.18
N ALA A 91 -1.77 -5.38 19.31
CA ALA A 91 -2.63 -5.63 20.45
C ALA A 91 -1.84 -5.52 21.76
N PRO A 92 -2.46 -5.02 22.85
CA PRO A 92 -1.83 -4.98 24.16
C PRO A 92 -1.36 -6.38 24.58
N ARG A 93 -0.20 -6.46 25.21
CA ARG A 93 0.33 -7.72 25.72
C ARG A 93 -0.48 -8.23 26.91
N GLU A 94 -0.85 -7.30 27.78
CA GLU A 94 -1.57 -7.54 29.02
C GLU A 94 -2.27 -6.26 29.50
N GLY A 95 -3.09 -6.39 30.54
CA GLY A 95 -3.73 -5.28 31.22
C GLY A 95 -4.91 -4.66 30.48
N ALA A 96 -5.35 -3.51 30.98
CA ALA A 96 -6.55 -2.83 30.51
C ALA A 96 -6.25 -1.96 29.27
N SER A 97 -7.12 -2.04 28.27
CA SER A 97 -7.07 -1.20 27.06
C SER A 97 -8.46 -1.01 26.46
N VAL A 98 -8.49 -0.35 25.30
CA VAL A 98 -9.69 -0.16 24.48
C VAL A 98 -9.39 -0.66 23.06
N LEU A 99 -10.29 -1.49 22.54
CA LEU A 99 -10.35 -1.88 21.14
C LEU A 99 -11.49 -1.10 20.47
N SER A 100 -11.15 -0.34 19.43
CA SER A 100 -12.13 0.38 18.61
C SER A 100 -12.24 -0.31 17.26
N LEU A 101 -13.46 -0.51 16.78
CA LEU A 101 -13.74 -1.26 15.56
C LEU A 101 -14.94 -0.68 14.80
N SER A 102 -15.02 -0.99 13.51
CA SER A 102 -16.09 -0.56 12.61
C SER A 102 -16.79 -1.78 12.00
N LEU A 103 -18.12 -1.83 12.04
CA LEU A 103 -18.93 -2.89 11.43
C LEU A 103 -19.79 -2.30 10.32
N ASP A 104 -19.94 -3.02 9.20
CA ASP A 104 -20.90 -2.65 8.17
C ASP A 104 -22.33 -2.58 8.74
N LYS A 105 -22.99 -1.42 8.63
CA LYS A 105 -24.37 -1.24 9.12
C LYS A 105 -25.40 -2.06 8.36
N ARG A 106 -25.05 -2.55 7.17
CA ARG A 106 -25.90 -3.47 6.40
C ARG A 106 -25.89 -4.88 6.99
N SER A 107 -25.01 -5.18 7.95
CA SER A 107 -25.01 -6.47 8.64
C SER A 107 -26.29 -6.65 9.46
N PRO A 108 -27.11 -7.68 9.18
CA PRO A 108 -28.33 -7.94 9.94
C PRO A 108 -28.04 -8.32 11.41
N ALA A 109 -26.82 -8.77 11.69
CA ALA A 109 -26.42 -9.15 13.05
C ALA A 109 -26.24 -7.95 13.99
N LEU A 110 -26.09 -6.74 13.45
CA LEU A 110 -25.78 -5.54 14.23
C LEU A 110 -26.84 -5.22 15.29
N THR A 111 -28.11 -5.54 15.03
CA THR A 111 -29.24 -5.25 15.94
C THR A 111 -29.01 -5.78 17.35
N GLY A 112 -28.55 -7.03 17.48
CA GLY A 112 -28.32 -7.64 18.79
C GLY A 112 -27.17 -6.98 19.55
N LEU A 113 -26.12 -6.58 18.83
CA LEU A 113 -24.96 -5.91 19.40
C LEU A 113 -25.31 -4.49 19.86
N MET A 114 -26.13 -3.77 19.10
CA MET A 114 -26.64 -2.44 19.49
C MET A 114 -27.57 -2.50 20.70
N ALA A 115 -28.36 -3.57 20.85
CA ALA A 115 -29.15 -3.79 22.06
C ALA A 115 -28.26 -3.95 23.30
N LEU A 116 -27.17 -4.71 23.18
CA LEU A 116 -26.21 -4.90 24.26
C LEU A 116 -25.51 -3.58 24.66
N CYS A 117 -25.11 -2.77 23.67
CA CYS A 117 -24.56 -1.43 23.89
C CYS A 117 -25.54 -0.51 24.64
N ARG A 118 -26.80 -0.45 24.21
CA ARG A 118 -27.84 0.36 24.87
C ARG A 118 -28.13 -0.08 26.31
N ALA A 119 -28.00 -1.38 26.58
CA ALA A 119 -28.17 -1.90 27.94
C ALA A 119 -26.99 -1.58 28.88
N GLY A 120 -25.85 -1.11 28.36
CA GLY A 120 -24.64 -0.84 29.14
C GLY A 120 -24.11 -2.07 29.88
N SER A 121 -24.43 -3.27 29.38
CA SER A 121 -24.14 -4.52 30.06
C SER A 121 -22.65 -4.82 30.06
N LYS A 122 -22.15 -5.29 31.20
CA LYS A 122 -20.79 -5.83 31.28
C LYS A 122 -20.76 -7.22 30.67
N VAL A 123 -19.78 -7.45 29.82
CA VAL A 123 -19.52 -8.73 29.18
C VAL A 123 -18.31 -9.35 29.88
N GLN A 124 -18.51 -10.46 30.58
CA GLN A 124 -17.46 -11.08 31.38
C GLN A 124 -16.25 -11.48 30.54
N GLN A 125 -16.51 -11.99 29.34
CA GLN A 125 -15.50 -12.44 28.40
C GLN A 125 -16.03 -12.30 26.97
N LEU A 126 -15.19 -11.87 26.04
CA LEU A 126 -15.46 -11.90 24.61
C LEU A 126 -14.20 -12.32 23.85
N GLN A 127 -14.32 -12.78 22.61
CA GLN A 127 -13.16 -13.14 21.79
C GLN A 127 -13.00 -12.18 20.62
N PHE A 128 -11.75 -11.90 20.27
CA PHE A 128 -11.40 -11.10 19.10
C PHE A 128 -10.34 -11.83 18.28
N ALA A 129 -10.36 -11.64 16.96
CA ALA A 129 -9.35 -12.17 16.06
C ALA A 129 -9.02 -11.18 14.94
N GLU A 130 -7.73 -11.03 14.63
CA GLU A 130 -7.23 -10.18 13.54
C GLU A 130 -6.25 -10.97 12.66
N LEU A 131 -6.26 -10.70 11.35
CA LEU A 131 -5.34 -11.28 10.38
C LEU A 131 -3.92 -10.83 10.65
N SER A 132 -2.98 -11.77 10.76
CA SER A 132 -1.58 -11.43 11.03
C SER A 132 -0.90 -10.67 9.89
N GLU A 133 -1.28 -10.93 8.64
CA GLU A 133 -0.76 -10.20 7.46
C GLU A 133 -1.19 -8.73 7.44
N PHE A 134 -2.40 -8.40 7.90
CA PHE A 134 -2.86 -7.01 7.99
C PHE A 134 -2.43 -6.35 9.30
N ALA A 135 -2.17 -7.15 10.33
CA ALA A 135 -1.67 -6.66 11.59
C ALA A 135 -0.19 -6.30 11.56
N ARG A 136 0.61 -6.67 10.55
CA ARG A 136 2.02 -6.28 10.45
C ARG A 136 2.20 -4.81 10.05
N HIS A 137 3.44 -4.31 10.04
CA HIS A 137 3.73 -2.94 9.64
C HIS A 137 3.49 -2.75 8.13
N PRO A 138 2.76 -1.71 7.65
CA PRO A 138 2.42 -1.57 6.22
C PRO A 138 3.63 -1.53 5.27
N GLN A 139 4.76 -1.01 5.75
CA GLN A 139 6.04 -0.96 5.03
C GLN A 139 6.76 -2.33 4.89
N GLU A 140 6.31 -3.38 5.57
CA GLU A 140 6.93 -4.71 5.52
C GLU A 140 6.48 -5.53 4.32
N HIS A 141 7.34 -6.45 3.90
CA HIS A 141 7.07 -7.39 2.82
C HIS A 141 7.70 -8.75 3.09
N GLY A 142 7.44 -9.68 2.17
CA GLY A 142 7.81 -11.07 2.33
C GLY A 142 6.69 -11.90 2.98
N PRO A 143 6.92 -13.21 3.12
CA PRO A 143 5.89 -14.14 3.58
C PRO A 143 5.69 -14.08 5.10
N ARG A 144 4.47 -14.40 5.53
CA ARG A 144 4.19 -14.76 6.93
C ARG A 144 5.11 -15.89 7.40
N PRO A 145 5.76 -15.78 8.56
CA PRO A 145 6.43 -16.93 9.17
C PRO A 145 5.45 -18.09 9.41
N ALA A 146 5.89 -19.33 9.15
CA ALA A 146 5.02 -20.50 9.22
C ALA A 146 4.39 -20.75 10.61
N ASP A 147 5.09 -20.34 11.68
CA ASP A 147 4.67 -20.46 13.07
C ASP A 147 3.89 -19.26 13.60
N VAL A 148 3.78 -18.17 12.84
CA VAL A 148 2.82 -17.10 13.12
C VAL A 148 1.46 -17.57 12.65
N PRO A 149 0.38 -17.58 13.47
CA PRO A 149 -0.92 -18.02 13.01
C PRO A 149 -1.50 -17.09 11.93
N GLU A 150 -2.39 -17.60 11.09
CA GLU A 150 -3.10 -16.77 10.10
C GLU A 150 -3.89 -15.63 10.76
N HIS A 151 -4.50 -15.92 11.90
CA HIS A 151 -5.17 -14.95 12.74
C HIS A 151 -4.61 -14.99 14.15
N TYR A 152 -4.27 -13.84 14.72
CA TYR A 152 -4.08 -13.74 16.17
C TYR A 152 -5.45 -13.80 16.85
N ARG A 153 -5.54 -14.53 17.96
CA ARG A 153 -6.80 -14.67 18.72
C ARG A 153 -6.60 -14.23 20.16
N TYR A 154 -7.59 -13.50 20.67
CA TYR A 154 -7.59 -12.89 21.98
C TYR A 154 -8.87 -13.20 22.74
N THR A 155 -8.75 -13.31 24.04
CA THR A 155 -9.84 -13.21 25.00
C THR A 155 -9.75 -11.85 25.70
N LEU A 156 -10.82 -11.05 25.66
CA LEU A 156 -10.92 -9.80 26.40
C LEU A 156 -11.88 -9.99 27.58
N LYS A 157 -11.43 -9.67 28.80
CA LYS A 157 -12.18 -9.92 30.05
C LYS A 157 -12.66 -8.63 30.71
N ASP A 158 -13.81 -8.73 31.36
CA ASP A 158 -14.51 -7.62 32.02
C ASP A 158 -14.73 -6.43 31.07
N ALA A 159 -15.31 -6.72 29.91
CA ALA A 159 -15.50 -5.76 28.85
C ALA A 159 -16.80 -4.96 29.02
N THR A 160 -16.75 -3.68 28.63
CA THR A 160 -17.92 -2.82 28.44
C THR A 160 -17.89 -2.30 27.01
N LEU A 161 -19.06 -2.30 26.37
CA LEU A 161 -19.21 -1.84 24.99
C LEU A 161 -19.86 -0.45 24.96
N SER A 162 -19.35 0.44 24.10
CA SER A 162 -20.05 1.65 23.67
C SER A 162 -20.18 1.63 22.15
N CYS A 163 -21.34 2.02 21.64
CA CYS A 163 -21.67 2.03 20.22
C CYS A 163 -22.19 3.42 19.81
N PRO A 164 -21.32 4.44 19.68
CA PRO A 164 -21.78 5.76 19.31
C PRO A 164 -22.28 5.75 17.85
N GLU A 165 -23.44 6.35 17.62
CA GLU A 165 -24.14 6.27 16.34
C GLU A 165 -24.04 7.58 15.56
N VAL A 166 -23.56 7.48 14.32
CA VAL A 166 -23.65 8.55 13.32
C VAL A 166 -24.59 8.05 12.23
N PRO A 167 -25.86 8.48 12.16
CA PRO A 167 -26.86 7.85 11.29
C PRO A 167 -26.45 7.72 9.82
N SER A 168 -25.80 8.74 9.27
CA SER A 168 -25.34 8.79 7.87
C SER A 168 -24.02 8.04 7.59
N ALA A 169 -23.35 7.51 8.61
CA ALA A 169 -22.14 6.71 8.41
C ALA A 169 -22.48 5.32 7.83
N PRO A 170 -21.69 4.79 6.88
CA PRO A 170 -21.89 3.43 6.34
C PRO A 170 -21.55 2.33 7.35
N GLU A 171 -20.69 2.61 8.34
CA GLU A 171 -20.28 1.65 9.37
C GLU A 171 -20.64 2.14 10.77
N GLN A 172 -20.88 1.19 11.66
CA GLN A 172 -21.15 1.41 13.08
C GLN A 172 -19.84 1.34 13.86
N ALA A 173 -19.52 2.43 14.56
CA ALA A 173 -18.43 2.45 15.52
C ALA A 173 -18.78 1.62 16.76
N ILE A 174 -17.83 0.82 17.22
CA ILE A 174 -17.92 0.09 18.49
C ILE A 174 -16.60 0.27 19.23
N THR A 175 -16.68 0.57 20.51
CA THR A 175 -15.54 0.57 21.42
C THR A 175 -15.75 -0.48 22.49
N ILE A 176 -14.69 -1.24 22.78
CA ILE A 176 -14.66 -2.29 23.78
C ILE A 176 -13.57 -1.91 24.79
N ALA A 177 -13.99 -1.39 25.94
CA ALA A 177 -13.09 -1.17 27.06
C ALA A 177 -13.03 -2.45 27.92
N PHE A 178 -11.83 -2.96 28.21
CA PHE A 178 -11.66 -4.21 28.95
C PHE A 178 -10.56 -4.09 30.01
N LYS A 179 -10.58 -4.98 31.02
CA LYS A 179 -9.60 -4.95 32.12
C LYS A 179 -8.38 -5.82 31.89
N SER A 180 -8.53 -6.91 31.15
CA SER A 180 -7.41 -7.79 30.79
C SER A 180 -7.61 -8.45 29.43
N ILE A 181 -6.49 -8.80 28.81
CA ILE A 181 -6.39 -9.51 27.54
C ILE A 181 -5.58 -10.78 27.74
N GLU A 182 -5.99 -11.86 27.09
CA GLU A 182 -5.29 -13.14 27.04
C GLU A 182 -5.09 -13.54 25.57
N TRP A 183 -3.85 -13.81 25.18
CA TRP A 183 -3.52 -14.28 23.85
C TRP A 183 -3.71 -15.80 23.78
N ILE A 184 -4.49 -16.28 22.81
CA ILE A 184 -4.97 -17.67 22.77
C ILE A 184 -4.00 -18.59 22.00
N ASN A 185 -3.54 -18.14 20.84
CA ASN A 185 -2.83 -19.00 19.86
C ASN A 185 -1.46 -18.45 19.45
N PHE A 186 -0.99 -17.40 20.13
CA PHE A 186 0.32 -16.84 19.88
C PHE A 186 0.84 -16.20 21.16
N HIS A 187 1.98 -16.68 21.66
CA HIS A 187 2.64 -16.03 22.78
C HIS A 187 3.46 -14.86 22.26
N VAL A 188 3.19 -13.68 22.81
CA VAL A 188 3.86 -12.43 22.40
C VAL A 188 5.36 -12.60 22.57
N GLN A 189 6.09 -12.59 21.44
CA GLN A 189 7.53 -12.59 21.46
C GLN A 189 8.05 -11.20 21.88
N PRO A 190 8.99 -11.10 22.85
CA PRO A 190 9.64 -9.85 23.24
C PRO A 190 10.30 -9.11 22.05
N PRO A 191 10.58 -7.81 22.22
CA PRO A 191 10.07 -6.66 21.46
C PRO A 191 10.60 -6.46 20.04
N ASN A 192 11.30 -7.45 19.48
CA ASN A 192 12.00 -7.27 18.24
C ASN A 192 11.18 -7.83 17.08
N PRO A 193 11.03 -7.06 15.98
CA PRO A 193 10.56 -7.62 14.72
C PRO A 193 11.34 -8.90 14.39
N ARG A 194 10.65 -9.90 13.85
CA ARG A 194 11.30 -11.15 13.50
C ARG A 194 12.02 -11.00 12.16
N PRO A 195 13.32 -11.29 12.07
CA PRO A 195 13.99 -11.36 10.79
C PRO A 195 13.34 -12.42 9.90
N LEU A 196 12.99 -12.05 8.68
CA LEU A 196 12.55 -13.02 7.67
C LEU A 196 13.76 -13.50 6.87
N THR A 197 13.73 -14.77 6.49
CA THR A 197 14.65 -15.31 5.50
C THR A 197 13.99 -15.19 4.13
N ALA A 198 14.38 -14.21 3.34
CA ALA A 198 13.96 -14.14 1.96
C ALA A 198 14.41 -15.38 1.19
N GLN A 199 13.54 -15.84 0.29
CA GLN A 199 13.84 -16.92 -0.64
C GLN A 199 13.98 -16.30 -2.02
N PRO A 200 15.12 -16.48 -2.71
CA PRO A 200 15.27 -15.84 -4.01
C PRO A 200 14.26 -16.38 -5.02
N ALA A 201 13.83 -15.52 -5.96
CA ALA A 201 12.76 -15.84 -6.89
C ALA A 201 13.10 -17.07 -7.73
N GLU A 202 12.08 -17.87 -8.02
CA GLU A 202 12.16 -18.94 -8.98
C GLU A 202 11.71 -18.43 -10.36
N LEU A 203 12.69 -18.13 -11.22
CA LEU A 203 12.40 -17.68 -12.58
C LEU A 203 12.20 -18.86 -13.52
N ARG A 204 11.18 -18.78 -14.37
CA ARG A 204 11.06 -19.66 -15.54
C ARG A 204 12.30 -19.55 -16.42
N ARG A 205 12.65 -20.62 -17.14
CA ARG A 205 13.69 -20.56 -18.18
C ARG A 205 13.30 -19.50 -19.21
N GLY A 206 14.26 -18.64 -19.56
CA GLY A 206 14.10 -17.64 -20.61
C GLY A 206 14.50 -18.20 -21.97
N ALA A 207 14.69 -17.29 -22.93
CA ALA A 207 15.14 -17.63 -24.27
C ALA A 207 16.55 -18.25 -24.28
N LYS A 208 16.79 -19.15 -25.24
CA LYS A 208 18.07 -19.84 -25.43
C LYS A 208 18.97 -19.16 -26.47
N SER A 209 18.40 -18.28 -27.28
CA SER A 209 19.02 -17.53 -28.39
C SER A 209 18.42 -16.12 -28.42
N GLY A 210 18.83 -15.32 -29.39
CA GLY A 210 18.39 -13.93 -29.54
C GLY A 210 19.23 -12.95 -28.74
N THR A 211 19.06 -11.68 -29.08
CA THR A 211 19.70 -10.56 -28.40
C THR A 211 18.90 -10.15 -27.16
N ASN A 212 19.59 -9.49 -26.22
CA ASN A 212 18.97 -8.91 -25.04
C ASN A 212 19.01 -7.38 -25.12
N ARG A 213 17.96 -6.74 -24.61
CA ARG A 213 17.92 -5.30 -24.35
C ARG A 213 17.56 -5.07 -22.90
N SER A 214 18.40 -4.37 -22.16
CA SER A 214 18.17 -4.06 -20.76
C SER A 214 18.00 -2.56 -20.56
N PHE A 215 17.17 -2.20 -19.59
CA PHE A 215 16.81 -0.82 -19.29
C PHE A 215 16.84 -0.59 -17.79
N VAL A 216 17.30 0.59 -17.37
CA VAL A 216 17.11 1.08 -15.99
C VAL A 216 15.93 2.05 -15.97
N LEU A 217 15.02 1.88 -15.00
CA LEU A 217 13.82 2.73 -14.91
C LEU A 217 14.18 4.12 -14.38
N SER A 218 14.04 5.13 -15.25
CA SER A 218 14.20 6.55 -14.93
C SER A 218 12.89 7.21 -14.47
N TRP A 219 11.75 6.57 -14.74
CA TRP A 219 10.43 6.96 -14.27
C TRP A 219 9.57 5.74 -13.92
N PHE A 220 8.81 5.84 -12.83
CA PHE A 220 7.78 4.88 -12.42
C PHE A 220 6.70 5.58 -11.59
N ALA A 221 5.44 5.50 -12.01
CA ALA A 221 4.31 6.12 -11.31
C ALA A 221 2.98 5.45 -11.67
N PRO A 222 1.93 5.54 -10.83
CA PRO A 222 0.58 5.20 -11.25
C PRO A 222 0.12 6.11 -12.40
N ILE A 223 -0.65 5.57 -13.33
CA ILE A 223 -1.28 6.37 -14.39
C ILE A 223 -2.51 7.06 -13.78
N ALA A 224 -2.28 8.24 -13.22
CA ALA A 224 -3.27 9.05 -12.50
C ALA A 224 -3.40 10.49 -13.05
N ASP A 225 -2.78 10.80 -14.20
CA ASP A 225 -2.83 12.15 -14.78
C ASP A 225 -4.19 12.43 -15.43
N ALA A 226 -5.13 12.92 -14.64
CA ALA A 226 -6.33 13.54 -15.18
C ALA A 226 -6.00 14.95 -15.70
N ALA A 227 -6.51 15.31 -16.87
CA ALA A 227 -6.44 16.66 -17.39
C ALA A 227 -7.30 17.61 -16.52
N GLU A 228 -7.00 18.91 -16.57
CA GLU A 228 -7.68 19.92 -15.73
C GLU A 228 -9.20 19.91 -15.91
N ASN A 229 -9.69 19.74 -17.14
CA ASN A 229 -11.12 19.67 -17.45
C ASN A 229 -11.79 18.34 -17.04
N GLN A 230 -11.02 17.32 -16.68
CA GLN A 230 -11.55 16.02 -16.26
C GLN A 230 -11.91 15.99 -14.77
N CYS A 231 -11.44 16.96 -13.99
CA CYS A 231 -11.79 17.11 -12.57
C CYS A 231 -12.51 18.46 -12.38
N PRO A 232 -13.83 18.48 -12.15
CA PRO A 232 -14.54 19.75 -11.89
C PRO A 232 -13.98 20.48 -10.66
N GLN A 233 -13.45 19.71 -9.71
CA GLN A 233 -12.69 20.21 -8.57
C GLN A 233 -11.65 19.16 -8.17
N MET A 234 -10.67 19.55 -7.38
CA MET A 234 -9.76 18.60 -6.74
C MET A 234 -10.39 18.11 -5.44
N ASN A 235 -10.04 16.88 -5.04
CA ASN A 235 -10.38 16.41 -3.70
C ASN A 235 -9.78 17.34 -2.64
N ARG A 236 -10.55 17.58 -1.58
CA ARG A 236 -10.19 18.53 -0.52
C ARG A 236 -9.60 17.82 0.70
N LYS A 237 -8.88 18.62 1.47
CA LYS A 237 -8.41 18.27 2.82
C LYS A 237 -9.58 18.32 3.81
N PRO A 238 -9.48 17.65 4.98
CA PRO A 238 -10.44 17.87 6.04
C PRO A 238 -10.40 19.33 6.53
N THR A 239 -11.55 19.87 6.95
CA THR A 239 -11.66 21.21 7.53
C THR A 239 -11.59 21.17 9.06
N GLN A 240 -11.30 22.31 9.69
CA GLN A 240 -11.35 22.39 11.15
C GLN A 240 -12.77 22.20 11.69
N ASP A 241 -13.80 22.63 10.97
CA ASP A 241 -15.18 22.45 11.43
C ASP A 241 -15.61 20.99 11.46
N GLU A 242 -15.09 20.16 10.56
CA GLU A 242 -15.31 18.71 10.60
C GLU A 242 -14.79 18.08 11.89
N TYR A 243 -13.72 18.61 12.50
CA TYR A 243 -13.21 18.12 13.78
C TYR A 243 -14.21 18.31 14.93
N PHE A 244 -14.97 19.40 14.90
CA PHE A 244 -15.93 19.72 15.95
C PHE A 244 -17.35 19.19 15.69
N ALA A 245 -17.64 18.75 14.45
CA ALA A 245 -19.00 18.50 13.97
C ALA A 245 -19.75 17.40 14.74
N LEU A 246 -19.03 16.38 15.24
CA LEU A 246 -19.62 15.26 15.98
C LEU A 246 -19.46 15.37 17.50
N MET A 247 -18.90 16.47 18.00
CA MET A 247 -18.72 16.69 19.43
C MET A 247 -19.99 17.28 20.07
N PRO A 248 -20.26 16.97 21.36
CA PRO A 248 -21.21 17.75 22.14
C PRO A 248 -20.85 19.24 22.14
N PRO A 249 -21.82 20.18 22.12
CA PRO A 249 -21.54 21.62 21.98
C PRO A 249 -20.55 22.18 23.02
N GLU A 250 -20.68 21.75 24.28
CA GLU A 250 -19.76 22.17 25.35
C GLU A 250 -18.33 21.68 25.10
N ARG A 251 -18.19 20.42 24.67
CA ARG A 251 -16.89 19.82 24.33
C ARG A 251 -16.26 20.52 23.13
N ALA A 252 -17.05 20.81 22.10
CA ALA A 252 -16.60 21.57 20.93
C ALA A 252 -16.10 22.97 21.32
N ALA A 253 -16.82 23.68 22.19
CA ALA A 253 -16.41 25.00 22.67
C ALA A 253 -15.10 24.95 23.48
N GLN A 254 -14.96 23.96 24.36
CA GLN A 254 -13.71 23.73 25.11
C GLN A 254 -12.53 23.46 24.17
N GLN A 255 -12.71 22.59 23.18
CA GLN A 255 -11.66 22.25 22.22
C GLN A 255 -11.29 23.45 21.32
N ARG A 256 -12.28 24.23 20.85
CA ARG A 256 -12.02 25.47 20.08
C ARG A 256 -11.19 26.47 20.91
N ALA A 257 -11.54 26.66 22.19
CA ALA A 257 -10.78 27.54 23.08
C ALA A 257 -9.35 27.03 23.31
N ALA A 258 -9.18 25.73 23.56
CA ALA A 258 -7.88 25.13 23.80
C ALA A 258 -6.96 25.21 22.56
N LEU A 259 -7.52 25.05 21.37
CA LEU A 259 -6.77 25.02 20.12
C LEU A 259 -6.56 26.41 19.50
N ALA A 260 -7.28 27.44 19.97
CA ALA A 260 -7.18 28.81 19.43
C ALA A 260 -5.75 29.35 19.44
N VAL A 261 -4.97 29.05 20.49
CA VAL A 261 -3.56 29.46 20.63
C VAL A 261 -2.68 28.90 19.50
N GLY A 262 -3.01 27.73 18.98
CA GLY A 262 -2.29 27.05 17.90
C GLY A 262 -2.86 27.30 16.50
N GLY A 263 -3.80 28.22 16.32
CA GLY A 263 -4.49 28.44 15.04
C GLY A 263 -5.62 27.45 14.75
N GLY A 264 -6.07 26.72 15.77
CA GLY A 264 -7.19 25.78 15.69
C GLY A 264 -6.77 24.32 15.47
N ALA A 265 -7.69 23.51 14.95
CA ALA A 265 -7.46 22.07 14.75
C ALA A 265 -6.37 21.84 13.68
N ASN A 266 -5.36 21.03 14.03
CA ASN A 266 -4.19 20.76 13.20
C ASN A 266 -4.05 19.26 12.89
N THR A 267 -3.00 18.89 12.17
CA THR A 267 -2.74 17.51 11.71
C THR A 267 -2.69 16.47 12.83
N VAL A 268 -2.43 16.88 14.08
CA VAL A 268 -2.37 15.98 15.25
C VAL A 268 -3.77 15.60 15.73
N VAL A 269 -4.72 16.55 15.71
CA VAL A 269 -6.07 16.36 16.28
C VAL A 269 -7.15 16.09 15.23
N LEU A 270 -6.98 16.59 14.00
CA LEU A 270 -7.91 16.36 12.87
C LEU A 270 -8.27 14.89 12.60
N PRO A 271 -7.41 13.88 12.85
CA PRO A 271 -7.81 12.48 12.74
C PRO A 271 -8.94 12.10 13.70
N TYR A 272 -9.04 12.72 14.88
CA TYR A 272 -10.00 12.40 15.95
C TYR A 272 -11.37 13.09 15.77
N ARG A 273 -11.79 13.25 14.51
CA ARG A 273 -13.05 13.88 14.09
C ARG A 273 -14.23 12.91 13.99
N GLY A 274 -14.12 11.74 14.61
CA GLY A 274 -15.16 10.72 14.65
C GLY A 274 -16.11 10.91 15.82
N PRO A 275 -17.17 10.08 15.90
CA PRO A 275 -17.99 9.99 17.11
C PRO A 275 -17.10 9.67 18.32
N ASP A 276 -17.41 10.23 19.50
CA ASP A 276 -16.62 10.08 20.73
C ASP A 276 -15.11 10.35 20.55
N GLU A 277 -14.77 11.31 19.68
CA GLU A 277 -13.38 11.66 19.34
C GLU A 277 -12.58 10.46 18.79
N MET A 278 -13.24 9.49 18.14
CA MET A 278 -12.58 8.34 17.49
C MET A 278 -11.78 8.75 16.25
N ASN A 279 -10.74 7.98 15.93
CA ASN A 279 -9.85 8.27 14.80
C ASN A 279 -10.45 7.77 13.47
N VAL A 280 -10.82 8.71 12.59
CA VAL A 280 -11.46 8.42 11.30
C VAL A 280 -10.48 8.04 10.19
N ILE A 281 -9.17 8.18 10.42
CA ILE A 281 -8.17 7.61 9.50
C ILE A 281 -8.09 6.09 9.74
N LEU A 282 -8.17 5.68 11.00
CA LEU A 282 -8.10 4.26 11.39
C LEU A 282 -9.44 3.54 11.26
N LEU A 283 -10.55 4.28 11.32
CA LEU A 283 -11.92 3.77 11.13
C LEU A 283 -12.68 4.66 10.13
N PRO A 284 -12.37 4.64 8.84
CA PRO A 284 -12.89 5.65 7.90
C PRO A 284 -14.40 5.59 7.65
N GLY A 285 -15.02 4.42 7.83
CA GLY A 285 -16.46 4.25 7.60
C GLY A 285 -17.37 4.70 8.75
N ILE A 286 -16.83 5.17 9.89
CA ILE A 286 -17.67 5.54 11.06
C ILE A 286 -18.26 6.95 11.00
N VAL A 287 -17.98 7.69 9.92
CA VAL A 287 -18.53 9.01 9.63
C VAL A 287 -19.23 8.99 8.28
N ALA A 288 -20.08 9.98 8.03
CA ALA A 288 -20.70 10.17 6.71
C ALA A 288 -19.62 10.28 5.62
N ASP A 289 -19.85 9.70 4.44
CA ASP A 289 -18.97 9.90 3.29
C ASP A 289 -18.94 11.41 2.94
N PRO A 290 -17.80 12.11 3.08
CA PRO A 290 -17.71 13.54 2.76
C PRO A 290 -17.88 13.86 1.27
N GLY A 291 -17.92 12.83 0.41
CA GLY A 291 -17.93 12.96 -1.04
C GLY A 291 -16.51 12.89 -1.60
N PHE A 292 -16.38 12.23 -2.75
CA PHE A 292 -15.10 12.03 -3.44
C PHE A 292 -15.25 12.41 -4.91
N GLU A 293 -14.36 13.25 -5.41
CA GLU A 293 -14.35 13.64 -6.82
C GLU A 293 -13.55 12.63 -7.64
N THR A 294 -14.19 12.07 -8.67
CA THR A 294 -13.57 11.12 -9.60
C THR A 294 -13.33 11.79 -10.96
N PRO A 295 -12.21 11.50 -11.64
CA PRO A 295 -11.98 12.00 -12.98
C PRO A 295 -13.04 11.53 -13.97
N ARG A 296 -13.43 12.42 -14.87
CA ARG A 296 -14.28 12.11 -16.02
C ARG A 296 -13.42 11.97 -17.26
N SER A 297 -13.15 10.73 -17.67
CA SER A 297 -12.41 10.44 -18.90
C SER A 297 -12.99 9.21 -19.58
N GLU A 298 -13.04 9.23 -20.91
CA GLU A 298 -13.22 8.04 -21.74
C GLU A 298 -11.88 7.43 -22.15
N VAL A 299 -10.79 8.20 -22.07
CA VAL A 299 -9.47 7.81 -22.54
C VAL A 299 -8.50 7.67 -21.38
N VAL A 300 -8.08 6.43 -21.10
CA VAL A 300 -7.13 6.10 -20.03
C VAL A 300 -6.26 4.93 -20.47
N ARG A 301 -4.97 4.96 -20.13
CA ARG A 301 -4.06 3.82 -20.39
C ARG A 301 -4.28 2.73 -19.34
N GLY A 302 -4.25 1.48 -19.80
CA GLY A 302 -4.37 0.29 -18.96
C GLY A 302 -4.44 -0.99 -19.78
N PHE A 303 -5.09 -2.00 -19.21
CA PHE A 303 -5.32 -3.30 -19.81
C PHE A 303 -6.77 -3.73 -19.64
N ASP A 304 -7.24 -4.55 -20.56
CA ASP A 304 -8.42 -5.39 -20.36
C ASP A 304 -8.04 -6.57 -19.46
N LEU A 305 -8.44 -6.51 -18.20
CA LEU A 305 -8.08 -7.45 -17.15
C LEU A 305 -9.15 -8.52 -16.94
N ASP A 306 -10.42 -8.20 -17.18
CA ASP A 306 -11.54 -9.10 -16.94
C ASP A 306 -12.15 -9.74 -18.21
N GLY A 307 -11.76 -9.25 -19.40
CA GLY A 307 -12.23 -9.72 -20.69
C GLY A 307 -13.70 -9.39 -20.97
N LYS A 308 -14.28 -8.45 -20.22
CA LYS A 308 -15.68 -8.06 -20.30
C LYS A 308 -15.78 -6.61 -20.75
N GLY A 309 -17.02 -6.19 -21.00
CA GLY A 309 -17.32 -4.78 -21.17
C GLY A 309 -17.67 -4.16 -19.81
N GLY A 310 -17.46 -2.86 -19.73
CA GLY A 310 -17.67 -2.07 -18.53
C GLY A 310 -19.12 -2.09 -18.08
N SER A 311 -19.29 -1.85 -16.79
CA SER A 311 -20.59 -1.71 -16.16
C SER A 311 -20.91 -0.25 -15.87
N ALA A 312 -22.15 0.04 -15.47
CA ALA A 312 -22.51 1.37 -15.00
C ALA A 312 -21.73 1.80 -13.73
N MET A 313 -21.26 0.83 -12.93
CA MET A 313 -20.48 1.09 -11.72
C MET A 313 -18.98 1.23 -12.03
N HIS A 314 -18.49 0.40 -12.94
CA HIS A 314 -17.09 0.29 -13.35
C HIS A 314 -17.03 0.46 -14.87
N PRO A 315 -17.07 1.69 -15.38
CA PRO A 315 -17.00 1.93 -16.81
C PRO A 315 -15.59 1.62 -17.32
N ASP A 316 -15.53 1.05 -18.52
CA ASP A 316 -14.26 0.82 -19.21
C ASP A 316 -13.77 2.09 -19.88
N PHE A 317 -12.46 2.15 -20.05
CA PHE A 317 -11.80 3.16 -20.84
C PHE A 317 -11.42 2.65 -22.23
N VAL A 318 -11.04 3.60 -23.07
CA VAL A 318 -10.33 3.36 -24.33
C VAL A 318 -8.90 3.88 -24.15
N THR A 319 -7.89 3.16 -24.61
CA THR A 319 -6.53 3.70 -24.60
C THR A 319 -6.34 4.73 -25.71
N PRO A 320 -5.31 5.61 -25.65
CA PRO A 320 -4.99 6.52 -26.74
C PRO A 320 -4.73 5.82 -28.09
N ASP A 321 -4.28 4.57 -28.08
CA ASP A 321 -4.09 3.72 -29.27
C ASP A 321 -5.36 2.96 -29.70
N GLY A 322 -6.53 3.26 -29.11
CA GLY A 322 -7.84 2.76 -29.54
C GLY A 322 -8.25 1.40 -29.01
N ARG A 323 -7.46 0.75 -28.14
CA ARG A 323 -7.86 -0.50 -27.47
C ARG A 323 -9.00 -0.21 -26.50
N LYS A 324 -10.01 -1.07 -26.52
CA LYS A 324 -11.24 -0.97 -25.71
C LYS A 324 -11.19 -1.97 -24.56
N GLY A 325 -12.15 -1.89 -23.65
CA GLY A 325 -12.24 -2.81 -22.51
C GLY A 325 -11.23 -2.49 -21.42
N ILE A 326 -10.76 -1.24 -21.32
CA ILE A 326 -9.59 -0.94 -20.48
C ILE A 326 -10.00 -0.71 -19.04
N ASP A 327 -9.47 -1.54 -18.16
CA ASP A 327 -9.60 -1.44 -16.71
C ASP A 327 -8.45 -0.61 -16.12
N ASN A 328 -8.79 0.49 -15.42
CA ASN A 328 -7.86 1.24 -14.58
C ASN A 328 -8.62 2.08 -13.53
N GLN A 329 -9.34 1.43 -12.62
CA GLN A 329 -10.08 2.11 -11.55
C GLN A 329 -9.17 2.81 -10.53
N LEU A 330 -7.86 2.51 -10.51
CA LEU A 330 -6.87 3.32 -9.79
C LEU A 330 -6.82 4.76 -10.33
N PHE A 331 -7.03 4.97 -11.64
CA PHE A 331 -7.19 6.33 -12.19
C PHE A 331 -8.44 7.01 -11.63
N ALA A 332 -9.57 6.30 -11.54
CA ALA A 332 -10.80 6.82 -10.96
C ALA A 332 -10.61 7.27 -9.49
N LEU A 333 -9.78 6.53 -8.74
CA LEU A 333 -9.46 6.84 -7.36
C LEU A 333 -8.42 7.96 -7.20
N LEU A 334 -7.37 8.01 -8.01
CA LEU A 334 -6.24 8.92 -7.78
C LEU A 334 -6.27 10.20 -8.63
N GLY A 335 -6.99 10.20 -9.75
CA GLY A 335 -6.77 11.22 -10.77
C GLY A 335 -7.21 12.63 -10.41
N CYS A 336 -8.16 12.81 -9.48
CA CYS A 336 -8.52 14.12 -8.92
C CYS A 336 -7.86 14.38 -7.56
N ILE A 337 -6.69 13.79 -7.31
CA ILE A 337 -5.82 14.14 -6.18
C ILE A 337 -4.46 14.60 -6.69
N GLU A 338 -4.09 15.84 -6.38
CA GLU A 338 -2.91 16.50 -6.96
C GLU A 338 -1.61 15.77 -6.63
N GLY A 339 -1.44 15.31 -5.39
CA GLY A 339 -0.19 14.69 -4.97
C GLY A 339 0.13 13.33 -5.60
N TRP A 340 -0.83 12.67 -6.23
CA TRP A 340 -0.63 11.38 -6.94
C TRP A 340 -0.46 11.51 -8.45
N ARG A 341 -0.75 12.67 -9.04
CA ARG A 341 -0.48 12.95 -10.44
C ARG A 341 1.03 12.90 -10.71
N ARG A 342 1.44 12.71 -11.96
CA ARG A 342 2.84 12.57 -12.38
C ARG A 342 3.72 13.74 -11.93
N ARG A 343 3.20 14.96 -11.93
CA ARG A 343 3.88 16.17 -11.40
C ARG A 343 3.56 16.46 -9.93
N GLY A 344 2.83 15.57 -9.28
CA GLY A 344 2.49 15.61 -7.87
C GLY A 344 3.67 15.19 -7.00
N PHE A 345 3.54 15.51 -5.71
CA PHE A 345 4.60 15.30 -4.72
C PHE A 345 5.07 13.84 -4.64
N LEU A 346 4.16 12.86 -4.63
CA LEU A 346 4.52 11.45 -4.39
C LEU A 346 5.31 10.81 -5.55
N PRO A 347 4.87 10.90 -6.84
CA PRO A 347 5.69 10.40 -7.94
C PRO A 347 7.01 11.14 -8.05
N MET A 348 7.05 12.46 -7.83
CA MET A 348 8.29 13.23 -7.89
C MET A 348 9.29 12.77 -6.84
N ILE A 349 8.91 12.71 -5.56
CA ILE A 349 9.84 12.33 -4.49
C ILE A 349 10.31 10.87 -4.64
N GLY A 350 9.42 9.95 -5.01
CA GLY A 350 9.77 8.55 -5.21
C GLY A 350 10.79 8.37 -6.34
N ASN A 351 10.57 9.03 -7.48
CA ASN A 351 11.48 8.97 -8.62
C ASN A 351 12.82 9.70 -8.34
N GLU A 352 12.79 10.85 -7.65
CA GLU A 352 14.02 11.55 -7.28
C GLU A 352 14.87 10.78 -6.26
N LEU A 353 14.25 10.13 -5.27
CA LEU A 353 14.96 9.23 -4.36
C LEU A 353 15.62 8.07 -5.11
N ARG A 354 14.95 7.52 -6.12
CA ARG A 354 15.53 6.48 -6.99
C ARG A 354 16.75 7.00 -7.75
N ARG A 355 16.62 8.15 -8.40
CA ARG A 355 17.68 8.82 -9.16
C ARG A 355 18.85 9.26 -8.27
N ALA A 356 18.58 9.57 -7.00
CA ALA A 356 19.59 9.97 -6.01
C ALA A 356 20.38 8.80 -5.41
N GLY A 357 20.26 7.60 -5.98
CA GLY A 357 20.99 6.41 -5.55
C GLY A 357 20.20 5.46 -4.66
N GLY A 358 18.87 5.59 -4.65
CA GLY A 358 17.97 4.57 -4.12
C GLY A 358 17.93 3.29 -4.97
N LEU A 359 16.97 2.41 -4.67
CA LEU A 359 16.82 1.11 -5.32
C LEU A 359 16.57 1.26 -6.83
N SER A 360 17.50 0.78 -7.66
CA SER A 360 17.35 0.83 -9.12
C SER A 360 16.57 -0.40 -9.61
N ILE A 361 15.57 -0.15 -10.47
CA ILE A 361 14.72 -1.18 -11.09
C ILE A 361 15.20 -1.36 -12.52
N LEU A 362 15.35 -2.61 -12.95
CA LEU A 362 15.73 -2.97 -14.31
C LEU A 362 14.60 -3.73 -15.01
N VAL A 363 14.51 -3.52 -16.32
CA VAL A 363 13.70 -4.34 -17.23
C VAL A 363 14.65 -4.96 -18.24
N ASP A 364 14.74 -6.30 -18.22
CA ASP A 364 15.54 -7.07 -19.16
C ASP A 364 14.64 -7.81 -20.14
N ILE A 365 14.80 -7.53 -21.42
CA ILE A 365 14.08 -8.20 -22.50
C ILE A 365 15.06 -9.14 -23.20
N SER A 366 14.73 -10.42 -23.24
CA SER A 366 15.58 -11.47 -23.83
C SER A 366 14.83 -12.26 -24.88
N GLY A 367 15.58 -12.85 -25.81
CA GLY A 367 15.03 -13.63 -26.92
C GLY A 367 14.59 -12.80 -28.11
N ILE A 368 15.21 -11.64 -28.35
CA ILE A 368 14.89 -10.81 -29.52
C ILE A 368 15.72 -11.31 -30.72
N ASP A 369 15.09 -12.05 -31.61
CA ASP A 369 15.67 -12.50 -32.88
C ASP A 369 15.37 -11.49 -34.00
N ASP A 370 14.17 -10.89 -34.01
CA ASP A 370 13.77 -9.79 -34.90
C ASP A 370 13.32 -8.57 -34.06
N PRO A 371 13.96 -7.40 -34.21
CA PRO A 371 13.67 -6.22 -33.38
C PRO A 371 12.26 -5.63 -33.58
N ARG A 372 11.50 -6.10 -34.56
CA ARG A 372 10.11 -5.70 -34.82
C ARG A 372 9.12 -6.81 -34.46
N ASN A 373 9.42 -8.08 -34.75
CA ASN A 373 8.44 -9.15 -34.69
C ASN A 373 9.00 -10.47 -34.16
N ASP A 374 8.68 -10.82 -32.92
CA ASP A 374 9.03 -12.11 -32.32
C ASP A 374 7.82 -12.78 -31.64
N ASN A 375 7.63 -14.07 -31.92
CA ASN A 375 6.54 -14.85 -31.35
C ASN A 375 6.76 -15.24 -29.88
N GLU A 376 7.98 -15.10 -29.39
CA GLU A 376 8.34 -15.41 -28.02
C GLU A 376 9.49 -14.52 -27.57
N VAL A 377 9.20 -13.62 -26.63
CA VAL A 377 10.19 -12.85 -25.89
C VAL A 377 9.96 -13.02 -24.40
N PHE A 378 10.98 -12.78 -23.59
CA PHE A 378 10.86 -12.80 -22.14
C PHE A 378 11.24 -11.46 -21.54
N VAL A 379 10.32 -10.90 -20.76
CA VAL A 379 10.52 -9.64 -20.03
C VAL A 379 10.78 -10.00 -18.57
N THR A 380 11.88 -9.54 -18.01
CA THR A 380 12.23 -9.76 -16.60
C THR A 380 12.31 -8.43 -15.87
N LEU A 381 11.46 -8.24 -14.86
CA LEU A 381 11.55 -7.16 -13.87
C LEU A 381 12.54 -7.59 -12.79
N LEU A 382 13.54 -6.75 -12.55
CA LEU A 382 14.65 -7.02 -11.64
C LEU A 382 14.99 -5.78 -10.82
N TYR A 383 15.79 -5.96 -9.78
CA TYR A 383 16.41 -4.86 -9.04
C TYR A 383 17.93 -4.93 -9.17
N SER A 384 18.61 -3.79 -9.11
CA SER A 384 20.06 -3.72 -9.21
C SER A 384 20.75 -3.52 -7.86
N ALA A 385 21.96 -4.07 -7.73
CA ALA A 385 22.89 -3.72 -6.65
C ALA A 385 23.57 -2.36 -6.85
N ASP A 386 23.49 -1.81 -8.06
CA ASP A 386 24.15 -0.58 -8.46
C ASP A 386 23.15 0.58 -8.53
N PRO A 387 23.46 1.76 -7.97
CA PRO A 387 22.61 2.94 -8.09
C PRO A 387 22.70 3.53 -9.50
N MET A 388 21.61 4.14 -9.95
CA MET A 388 21.58 4.96 -11.17
C MET A 388 22.70 6.00 -11.18
N LYS A 389 23.27 6.23 -12.37
CA LYS A 389 24.27 7.27 -12.62
C LYS A 389 23.61 8.45 -13.30
N ARG A 390 24.04 9.65 -12.91
CA ARG A 390 23.50 10.92 -13.41
C ARG A 390 24.60 11.75 -14.03
N ASP A 391 24.20 12.59 -14.97
CA ASP A 391 25.06 13.61 -15.55
C ASP A 391 25.45 14.68 -14.52
N GLY A 392 26.32 15.61 -14.91
CA GLY A 392 26.77 16.71 -14.04
C GLY A 392 25.62 17.63 -13.57
N SER A 393 24.49 17.66 -14.29
CA SER A 393 23.31 18.44 -13.89
C SER A 393 22.42 17.74 -12.85
N SER A 394 22.65 16.46 -12.59
CA SER A 394 21.81 15.59 -11.75
C SER A 394 20.37 15.40 -12.25
N LYS A 395 20.05 15.83 -13.48
CA LYS A 395 18.70 15.73 -14.06
C LYS A 395 18.55 14.56 -15.01
N ILE A 396 19.64 14.14 -15.64
CA ILE A 396 19.61 13.09 -16.67
C ILE A 396 20.20 11.82 -16.09
N VAL A 397 19.45 10.72 -16.18
CA VAL A 397 19.99 9.37 -15.94
C VAL A 397 20.83 8.99 -17.15
N LEU A 398 22.11 8.67 -16.93
CA LEU A 398 23.03 8.36 -18.01
C LEU A 398 22.72 6.98 -18.62
N PRO A 399 22.65 6.87 -19.95
CA PRO A 399 22.50 5.58 -20.62
C PRO A 399 23.78 4.74 -20.58
N ASP A 400 23.65 3.49 -20.98
CA ASP A 400 24.77 2.59 -21.32
C ASP A 400 25.68 2.23 -20.14
N TYR A 401 25.16 2.34 -18.92
CA TYR A 401 25.80 1.83 -17.72
C TYR A 401 25.52 0.35 -17.51
N THR A 402 26.51 -0.35 -16.96
CA THR A 402 26.35 -1.74 -16.53
C THR A 402 25.79 -1.80 -15.12
N PHE A 403 24.71 -2.56 -14.94
CA PHE A 403 24.02 -2.79 -13.67
C PHE A 403 24.03 -4.27 -13.32
N ARG A 404 24.51 -4.60 -12.12
CA ARG A 404 24.48 -5.99 -11.63
C ARG A 404 23.11 -6.28 -11.02
N PRO A 405 22.49 -7.43 -11.31
CA PRO A 405 21.29 -7.87 -10.59
C PRO A 405 21.57 -7.94 -9.09
N ASN A 406 20.62 -7.47 -8.28
CA ASN A 406 20.76 -7.41 -6.84
C ASN A 406 20.83 -8.83 -6.24
N PRO A 407 21.93 -9.23 -5.59
CA PRO A 407 22.05 -10.57 -5.01
C PRO A 407 21.37 -10.68 -3.64
N ASN A 408 20.96 -9.58 -3.01
CA ASN A 408 20.27 -9.62 -1.73
C ASN A 408 18.90 -10.32 -1.90
N PRO A 409 18.63 -11.42 -1.16
CA PRO A 409 17.36 -12.14 -1.21
C PRO A 409 16.14 -11.25 -1.01
N GLU A 410 16.25 -10.16 -0.23
CA GLU A 410 15.17 -9.21 0.01
C GLU A 410 14.58 -8.56 -1.25
N PHE A 411 15.41 -8.36 -2.28
CA PHE A 411 14.99 -7.81 -3.56
C PHE A 411 14.88 -8.89 -4.63
N SER A 412 15.79 -9.88 -4.61
CA SER A 412 15.79 -10.95 -5.61
C SER A 412 14.64 -11.94 -5.46
N GLN A 413 13.96 -11.99 -4.31
CA GLN A 413 12.69 -12.71 -4.14
C GLN A 413 11.56 -12.16 -5.02
N ASP A 414 11.64 -10.88 -5.40
CA ASP A 414 10.60 -10.16 -6.15
C ASP A 414 10.95 -10.02 -7.63
N PHE A 415 11.98 -10.73 -8.13
CA PHE A 415 12.23 -10.80 -9.56
C PHE A 415 11.08 -11.53 -10.26
N ALA A 416 10.57 -10.96 -11.35
CA ALA A 416 9.42 -11.50 -12.08
C ALA A 416 9.76 -11.63 -13.56
N ARG A 417 9.49 -12.81 -14.14
CA ARG A 417 9.67 -13.06 -15.59
C ARG A 417 8.35 -13.35 -16.26
N PHE A 418 8.00 -12.50 -17.21
CA PHE A 418 6.87 -12.65 -18.10
C PHE A 418 7.33 -13.30 -19.41
N LYS A 419 6.47 -14.14 -19.98
CA LYS A 419 6.53 -14.51 -21.39
C LYS A 419 5.71 -13.49 -22.18
N GLY A 420 6.09 -13.17 -23.41
CA GLY A 420 5.33 -12.27 -24.26
C GLY A 420 5.62 -12.45 -25.74
N LYS A 421 5.01 -11.56 -26.54
CA LYS A 421 5.21 -11.45 -27.99
C LYS A 421 5.59 -10.02 -28.34
N LEU A 422 6.48 -9.87 -29.30
CA LEU A 422 6.87 -8.60 -29.90
C LEU A 422 6.19 -8.50 -31.27
N VAL A 423 5.38 -7.46 -31.48
CA VAL A 423 4.70 -7.18 -32.74
C VAL A 423 4.87 -5.70 -33.07
N ASP A 424 5.42 -5.41 -34.24
CA ASP A 424 5.73 -4.06 -34.73
C ASP A 424 6.48 -3.15 -33.74
N GLY A 425 7.40 -3.72 -32.93
CA GLY A 425 8.16 -2.97 -31.93
C GLY A 425 7.48 -2.83 -30.56
N VAL A 426 6.28 -3.41 -30.39
CA VAL A 426 5.53 -3.43 -29.13
C VAL A 426 5.49 -4.83 -28.54
N ILE A 427 5.93 -4.97 -27.30
CA ILE A 427 5.86 -6.22 -26.54
C ILE A 427 4.58 -6.23 -25.72
N MET A 428 3.81 -7.30 -25.85
CA MET A 428 2.69 -7.63 -24.96
C MET A 428 3.01 -8.91 -24.22
N THR A 429 2.90 -8.90 -22.89
CA THR A 429 3.18 -10.09 -22.08
C THR A 429 1.92 -10.88 -21.74
N ASP A 430 2.08 -12.18 -21.54
CA ASP A 430 1.15 -13.00 -20.77
C ASP A 430 1.07 -12.47 -19.33
N SER A 431 0.01 -12.86 -18.60
CA SER A 431 -0.17 -12.49 -17.21
C SER A 431 0.65 -13.35 -16.25
N LEU A 432 1.21 -12.74 -15.21
CA LEU A 432 1.68 -13.41 -14.01
C LEU A 432 0.62 -13.32 -12.91
N PRO A 433 0.45 -14.38 -12.09
CA PRO A 433 -0.57 -14.39 -11.04
C PRO A 433 -0.33 -13.30 -9.98
N LEU A 434 0.92 -13.00 -9.67
CA LEU A 434 1.32 -12.00 -8.69
C LEU A 434 2.69 -11.42 -9.05
N VAL A 435 2.83 -10.10 -8.93
CA VAL A 435 4.11 -9.37 -9.02
C VAL A 435 4.20 -8.41 -7.86
N THR A 436 5.28 -8.46 -7.10
CA THR A 436 5.58 -7.50 -6.04
C THR A 436 6.54 -6.43 -6.55
N MET A 437 6.17 -5.18 -6.37
CA MET A 437 6.93 -4.02 -6.77
C MET A 437 7.45 -3.27 -5.54
N HIS A 438 8.69 -2.80 -5.62
CA HIS A 438 9.26 -1.84 -4.67
C HIS A 438 9.09 -0.43 -5.23
N GLU A 439 8.29 0.40 -4.57
CA GLU A 439 8.12 1.81 -4.97
C GLU A 439 9.33 2.66 -4.54
N GLY A 440 9.93 2.30 -3.40
CA GLY A 440 11.19 2.80 -2.87
C GLY A 440 11.82 1.78 -1.91
N PRO A 441 12.86 2.15 -1.14
CA PRO A 441 13.61 1.20 -0.30
C PRO A 441 12.86 0.74 0.98
N ALA A 442 11.59 1.09 1.17
CA ALA A 442 10.81 0.76 2.37
C ALA A 442 9.29 0.65 2.09
N SER A 443 8.89 0.52 0.83
CA SER A 443 7.49 0.34 0.47
C SER A 443 7.38 -0.64 -0.68
N THR A 444 6.59 -1.68 -0.44
CA THR A 444 6.23 -2.64 -1.49
C THR A 444 4.72 -2.74 -1.61
N TRP A 445 4.29 -3.18 -2.76
CA TRP A 445 2.90 -3.54 -3.03
C TRP A 445 2.86 -4.60 -4.11
N SER A 446 1.72 -5.27 -4.25
CA SER A 446 1.58 -6.35 -5.23
C SER A 446 0.47 -6.07 -6.24
N LEU A 447 0.65 -6.61 -7.45
CA LEU A 447 -0.36 -6.68 -8.51
C LEU A 447 -0.70 -8.13 -8.81
N PHE A 448 -1.99 -8.45 -8.73
CA PHE A 448 -2.55 -9.72 -9.17
C PHE A 448 -2.84 -9.68 -10.68
N ASN A 449 -2.67 -10.81 -11.36
CA ASN A 449 -2.86 -10.93 -12.81
C ASN A 449 -2.06 -9.88 -13.61
N ALA A 450 -0.85 -9.58 -13.12
CA ALA A 450 0.01 -8.54 -13.65
C ALA A 450 0.44 -8.85 -15.08
N ARG A 451 0.48 -7.83 -15.94
CA ARG A 451 0.96 -7.92 -17.34
C ARG A 451 1.61 -6.61 -17.76
N MET A 452 2.39 -6.65 -18.83
CA MET A 452 3.13 -5.51 -19.35
C MET A 452 2.88 -5.28 -20.83
N ARG A 453 2.86 -4.00 -21.21
CA ARG A 453 3.00 -3.50 -22.58
C ARG A 453 4.26 -2.67 -22.63
N ILE A 454 5.21 -3.00 -23.50
CA ILE A 454 6.48 -2.27 -23.63
C ILE A 454 6.63 -1.82 -25.08
N GLU A 455 7.02 -0.58 -25.27
CA GLU A 455 7.30 0.01 -26.57
C GLU A 455 8.77 0.42 -26.59
N LEU A 456 9.51 -0.14 -27.55
CA LEU A 456 10.90 0.19 -27.80
C LEU A 456 10.94 1.40 -28.74
N LEU A 457 11.55 2.48 -28.30
CA LEU A 457 11.59 3.74 -29.03
C LEU A 457 12.83 3.82 -29.94
N ASP A 458 12.74 4.62 -31.00
CA ASP A 458 13.82 4.79 -31.99
C ASP A 458 15.09 5.42 -31.40
N ASP A 459 14.96 6.18 -30.31
CA ASP A 459 16.09 6.75 -29.55
C ASP A 459 16.78 5.72 -28.64
N GLY A 460 16.34 4.46 -28.69
CA GLY A 460 16.85 3.36 -27.90
C GLY A 460 16.23 3.25 -26.52
N THR A 461 15.43 4.21 -26.04
CA THR A 461 14.74 4.15 -24.76
C THR A 461 13.49 3.25 -24.82
N MET A 462 12.81 3.06 -23.68
CA MET A 462 11.52 2.37 -23.66
C MET A 462 10.46 3.15 -22.89
N LYS A 463 9.21 2.96 -23.30
CA LYS A 463 8.02 3.25 -22.49
C LYS A 463 7.30 1.96 -22.19
N ALA A 464 6.80 1.81 -20.97
CA ALA A 464 6.01 0.64 -20.62
C ALA A 464 4.81 0.99 -19.74
N THR A 465 3.82 0.10 -19.78
CA THR A 465 2.70 0.05 -18.84
C THR A 465 2.76 -1.29 -18.12
N LEU A 466 2.78 -1.28 -16.80
CA LEU A 466 2.55 -2.45 -15.95
C LEU A 466 1.14 -2.34 -15.37
N GLY A 467 0.33 -3.39 -15.44
CA GLY A 467 -1.01 -3.34 -14.87
C GLY A 467 -1.54 -4.68 -14.42
N GLY A 468 -2.56 -4.64 -13.57
CA GLY A 468 -3.15 -5.77 -12.86
C GLY A 468 -4.10 -5.27 -11.77
N TYR A 469 -4.53 -6.13 -10.86
CA TYR A 469 -5.35 -5.73 -9.71
C TYR A 469 -4.50 -5.48 -8.48
N ARG A 470 -4.71 -4.35 -7.81
CA ARG A 470 -4.11 -4.03 -6.51
C ARG A 470 -5.16 -4.15 -5.41
N ASP A 471 -4.82 -4.74 -4.27
CA ASP A 471 -5.71 -4.72 -3.11
C ASP A 471 -5.89 -3.28 -2.59
N TRP A 472 -7.12 -2.78 -2.57
CA TRP A 472 -7.38 -1.40 -2.14
C TRP A 472 -7.05 -1.19 -0.65
N ARG A 473 -7.14 -2.24 0.17
CA ARG A 473 -6.83 -2.15 1.61
C ARG A 473 -5.35 -1.96 1.83
N GLN A 474 -4.51 -2.65 1.05
CA GLN A 474 -3.05 -2.43 1.06
C GLN A 474 -2.70 -1.02 0.57
N LEU A 475 -3.42 -0.50 -0.44
CA LEU A 475 -3.27 0.89 -0.89
C LEU A 475 -3.57 1.88 0.22
N LEU A 476 -4.72 1.75 0.87
CA LEU A 476 -5.13 2.69 1.90
C LEU A 476 -4.29 2.55 3.17
N ALA A 477 -3.91 1.32 3.58
CA ALA A 477 -3.01 1.15 4.72
C ALA A 477 -1.71 1.93 4.55
N MET A 478 -1.10 1.92 3.35
CA MET A 478 0.09 2.73 3.07
C MET A 478 -0.21 4.23 3.00
N ALA A 479 -1.33 4.63 2.39
CA ALA A 479 -1.72 6.04 2.32
C ALA A 479 -2.06 6.62 3.70
N PHE A 480 -2.62 5.80 4.59
CA PHE A 480 -3.14 6.18 5.91
C PHE A 480 -2.09 6.10 7.02
N PHE A 481 -1.09 5.24 6.85
CA PHE A 481 0.09 5.19 7.71
C PHE A 481 0.87 6.52 7.79
N GLN A 482 0.70 7.40 6.80
CA GLN A 482 1.25 8.76 6.84
C GLN A 482 0.15 9.82 6.74
N ALA A 483 -1.13 9.48 6.95
CA ALA A 483 -2.26 10.34 6.59
C ALA A 483 -2.41 11.62 7.38
N SER A 484 -1.97 11.72 8.64
CA SER A 484 -1.96 13.05 9.29
C SER A 484 -1.15 14.06 8.47
N ASP A 485 -0.07 13.60 7.85
CA ASP A 485 0.75 14.42 6.97
C ASP A 485 0.21 14.42 5.53
N TYR A 486 -0.25 13.27 5.03
CA TYR A 486 -0.69 13.12 3.64
C TYR A 486 -2.06 13.76 3.37
N GLU A 487 -3.10 13.58 4.20
CA GLU A 487 -4.38 14.32 4.05
C GLU A 487 -4.11 15.82 3.91
N ASN A 488 -3.12 16.33 4.66
CA ASN A 488 -2.75 17.74 4.69
C ASN A 488 -1.76 18.18 3.60
N THR A 489 -0.92 17.28 3.06
CA THR A 489 0.13 17.63 2.09
C THR A 489 -0.27 17.31 0.65
N ILE A 490 -0.97 16.20 0.41
CA ILE A 490 -1.28 15.70 -0.94
C ILE A 490 -2.73 15.88 -1.37
N GLY A 491 -3.64 16.22 -0.44
CA GLY A 491 -4.97 16.75 -0.76
C GLY A 491 -6.09 15.72 -0.88
N PHE A 492 -6.42 15.01 0.20
CA PHE A 492 -7.58 14.11 0.25
C PHE A 492 -8.16 14.03 1.68
N ASN A 493 -9.31 13.37 1.80
CA ASN A 493 -9.96 13.04 3.07
C ASN A 493 -10.11 11.51 3.19
N ALA A 494 -9.56 10.90 4.23
CA ALA A 494 -9.44 9.46 4.41
C ALA A 494 -10.81 8.74 4.36
N PRO A 495 -11.85 9.16 5.10
CA PRO A 495 -13.23 8.69 4.90
C PRO A 495 -13.72 8.73 3.45
N SER A 496 -13.50 9.83 2.72
CA SER A 496 -13.94 9.91 1.31
C SER A 496 -13.17 8.95 0.40
N MET A 497 -11.85 8.85 0.58
CA MET A 497 -10.98 7.97 -0.20
C MET A 497 -11.27 6.50 0.09
N TYR A 498 -11.57 6.16 1.35
CA TYR A 498 -11.98 4.82 1.75
C TYR A 498 -13.28 4.38 1.07
N ASN A 499 -14.31 5.23 1.11
CA ASN A 499 -15.58 4.94 0.45
C ASN A 499 -15.42 4.90 -1.08
N ALA A 500 -14.61 5.78 -1.66
CA ALA A 500 -14.31 5.78 -3.09
C ALA A 500 -13.56 4.52 -3.53
N ALA A 501 -12.57 4.07 -2.76
CA ALA A 501 -11.82 2.85 -3.07
C ALA A 501 -12.73 1.61 -3.07
N ARG A 502 -13.65 1.51 -2.11
CA ARG A 502 -14.65 0.42 -2.08
C ARG A 502 -15.62 0.45 -3.26
N ARG A 503 -16.03 1.65 -3.71
CA ARG A 503 -16.87 1.80 -4.91
C ARG A 503 -16.10 1.45 -6.19
N ALA A 504 -14.85 1.88 -6.28
CA ALA A 504 -14.00 1.71 -7.45
C ALA A 504 -13.45 0.29 -7.60
N ALA A 505 -13.42 -0.52 -6.53
CA ALA A 505 -12.96 -1.89 -6.60
C ALA A 505 -13.81 -2.72 -7.58
N ASP A 506 -13.14 -3.34 -8.54
CA ASP A 506 -13.69 -3.99 -9.73
C ASP A 506 -13.16 -5.43 -9.93
N GLY A 507 -12.27 -5.90 -9.06
CA GLY A 507 -11.72 -7.26 -9.10
C GLY A 507 -11.55 -7.91 -7.72
N LEU A 508 -10.96 -9.11 -7.70
CA LEU A 508 -10.60 -9.87 -6.49
C LEU A 508 -11.77 -9.98 -5.47
N PRO A 509 -12.84 -10.73 -5.77
CA PRO A 509 -13.98 -10.86 -4.88
C PRO A 509 -13.55 -11.44 -3.53
N ASP A 510 -14.01 -10.79 -2.46
CA ASP A 510 -13.91 -11.28 -1.10
C ASP A 510 -14.65 -12.63 -0.99
N PRO A 511 -13.99 -13.70 -0.53
CA PRO A 511 -14.60 -15.02 -0.47
C PRO A 511 -15.76 -15.12 0.55
N GLU A 512 -15.85 -14.19 1.50
CA GLU A 512 -16.88 -14.17 2.54
C GLU A 512 -18.07 -13.30 2.13
N THR A 513 -17.80 -12.07 1.68
CA THR A 513 -18.85 -11.06 1.42
C THR A 513 -19.21 -10.93 -0.06
N GLY A 514 -18.38 -11.45 -0.97
CA GLY A 514 -18.50 -11.24 -2.41
C GLY A 514 -18.15 -9.81 -2.87
N THR A 515 -17.82 -8.90 -1.96
CA THR A 515 -17.43 -7.53 -2.31
C THR A 515 -16.06 -7.52 -2.97
N LEU A 516 -15.83 -6.63 -3.93
CA LEU A 516 -14.57 -6.57 -4.68
C LEU A 516 -13.47 -5.91 -3.84
N ASN A 517 -12.29 -6.52 -3.79
CA ASN A 517 -11.12 -6.01 -3.07
C ASN A 517 -10.02 -5.48 -3.99
N GLY A 518 -10.08 -5.81 -5.28
CA GLY A 518 -9.11 -5.43 -6.28
C GLY A 518 -9.52 -4.16 -6.99
N LEU A 519 -8.57 -3.22 -7.11
CA LEU A 519 -8.63 -2.09 -8.03
C LEU A 519 -7.78 -2.44 -9.24
N SER A 520 -8.37 -2.45 -10.43
CA SER A 520 -7.60 -2.43 -11.65
C SER A 520 -6.70 -1.21 -11.67
N ALA A 521 -5.43 -1.44 -11.96
CA ALA A 521 -4.39 -0.45 -11.83
C ALA A 521 -3.44 -0.54 -13.02
N ALA A 522 -3.05 0.63 -13.52
CA ALA A 522 -1.98 0.75 -14.49
C ALA A 522 -0.91 1.73 -13.99
N TYR A 523 0.34 1.37 -14.20
CA TYR A 523 1.53 2.14 -13.85
C TYR A 523 2.35 2.38 -15.11
N GLU A 524 2.83 3.61 -15.28
CA GLU A 524 3.74 3.96 -16.35
C GLU A 524 5.20 3.77 -15.93
N MET A 525 6.02 3.38 -16.89
CA MET A 525 7.47 3.22 -16.74
C MET A 525 8.18 3.86 -17.93
N GLU A 526 9.30 4.52 -17.65
CA GLU A 526 10.24 4.98 -18.68
C GLU A 526 11.61 4.40 -18.36
N GLY A 527 12.27 3.84 -19.37
CA GLY A 527 13.53 3.14 -19.23
C GLY A 527 14.61 3.74 -20.13
N VAL A 528 15.80 3.90 -19.57
CA VAL A 528 17.01 4.33 -20.29
C VAL A 528 17.86 3.08 -20.58
N PRO A 529 18.52 2.98 -21.75
CA PRO A 529 19.41 1.85 -22.08
C PRO A 529 20.42 1.54 -20.98
N ALA A 530 20.60 0.25 -20.72
CA ALA A 530 21.51 -0.27 -19.71
C ALA A 530 22.09 -1.62 -20.17
N PHE A 531 23.16 -2.05 -19.51
CA PHE A 531 23.73 -3.38 -19.69
C PHE A 531 23.63 -4.22 -18.42
N ILE A 532 23.41 -5.52 -18.60
CA ILE A 532 23.59 -6.51 -17.54
C ILE A 532 24.86 -7.30 -17.88
N PRO A 533 25.76 -7.57 -16.91
CA PRO A 533 26.96 -8.37 -17.17
C PRO A 533 26.63 -9.70 -17.87
N PRO A 534 27.39 -10.12 -18.89
CA PRO A 534 27.07 -11.31 -19.69
C PRO A 534 26.85 -12.58 -18.86
N GLU A 535 27.65 -12.79 -17.82
CA GLU A 535 27.53 -13.93 -16.89
C GLU A 535 26.24 -13.89 -16.08
N ALA A 536 25.79 -12.70 -15.69
CA ALA A 536 24.55 -12.49 -14.97
C ALA A 536 23.34 -12.67 -15.90
N SER A 537 23.43 -12.14 -17.14
CA SER A 537 22.43 -12.35 -18.18
C SER A 537 22.27 -13.85 -18.50
N ALA A 538 23.36 -14.58 -18.70
CA ALA A 538 23.32 -16.02 -18.92
C ALA A 538 22.70 -16.79 -17.73
N ARG A 539 22.94 -16.34 -16.49
CA ARG A 539 22.30 -16.92 -15.29
C ARG A 539 20.80 -16.64 -15.27
N LEU A 540 20.38 -15.42 -15.59
CA LEU A 540 18.97 -15.06 -15.71
C LEU A 540 18.30 -15.92 -16.79
N ALA A 541 18.89 -16.07 -17.97
CA ALA A 541 18.33 -16.87 -19.07
C ALA A 541 18.12 -18.34 -18.67
N ARG A 542 19.07 -18.96 -17.94
CA ARG A 542 18.93 -20.33 -17.41
C ARG A 542 17.75 -20.51 -16.45
N GLY A 543 17.23 -19.44 -15.85
CA GLY A 543 16.15 -19.50 -14.86
C GLY A 543 16.54 -20.26 -13.59
N GLY A 544 15.54 -20.74 -12.85
CA GLY A 544 15.69 -21.34 -11.53
C GLY A 544 15.80 -20.31 -10.42
N ARG A 545 16.34 -20.72 -9.26
CA ARG A 545 16.55 -19.85 -8.09
C ARG A 545 17.70 -18.89 -8.35
N ILE A 546 17.41 -17.59 -8.49
CA ILE A 546 18.39 -16.54 -8.81
C ILE A 546 18.81 -15.83 -7.53
N GLY A 547 20.12 -15.78 -7.20
CA GLY A 547 20.62 -15.08 -6.00
C GLY A 547 21.24 -16.02 -4.95
N VAL A 548 21.09 -17.33 -5.14
CA VAL A 548 21.95 -18.31 -4.45
C VAL A 548 23.19 -18.49 -5.31
N ASP A 549 24.32 -17.91 -4.91
CA ASP A 549 25.58 -18.46 -5.37
C ASP A 549 25.63 -19.89 -4.86
N ARG A 550 25.73 -20.85 -5.80
CA ARG A 550 26.24 -22.18 -5.45
C ARG A 550 27.67 -21.95 -4.99
N GLN A 551 27.86 -21.55 -3.73
CA GLN A 551 29.15 -21.70 -3.07
C GLN A 551 29.54 -23.15 -3.30
N LYS A 552 30.67 -23.31 -4.00
CA LYS A 552 31.31 -24.58 -4.28
C LYS A 552 31.25 -25.42 -3.00
N ARG A 553 30.63 -26.59 -3.09
CA ARG A 553 30.90 -27.67 -2.14
C ARG A 553 32.36 -28.08 -2.27
#